data_AF-A0A0D6LP09-F1
#
_entry.id   AF-A0A0D6LP09-F1
#
_cell.length_a   1.000
_cell.length_b   1.000
_cell.length_c   1.000
_cell.angle_alpha   90.00
_cell.angle_beta   90.00
_cell.angle_gamma   90.00
#
_symmetry.space_group_name_H-M   'P 1'
#
loop_
_entity.id
_entity.type
_entity.pdbx_description
1 polymer ?
#
loop_
_entity_poly.entity_id
_entity_poly.type
_entity_poly.pdbx_seq_one_letter_code
_entity_poly.pdbx_strand_id
1 'polypeptide(L)'
;MRRGLIGTLALAIFGMAVIGSITTNLAEVEVEPAEVAVVEKVPTDTLRLFLVGDTGGLPIYPYYSYAQKVVAKSMENMALEKKVQMVLNVGDNIYYTGVSDEYDSRFRYPHQKRQKKVQPTTNKDQRVEQYA
;
A
#
# COMPACT_ATOMS: atom_id res chain seq x y z
N MET A 1 -55.91 -39.80 7.83
CA MET A 1 -54.90 -38.87 8.37
C MET A 1 -53.67 -38.64 7.46
N ARG A 2 -53.73 -38.91 6.14
CA ARG A 2 -52.58 -38.71 5.22
C ARG A 2 -52.68 -37.50 4.26
N ARG A 3 -53.86 -36.86 4.15
CA ARG A 3 -54.08 -35.71 3.26
C ARG A 3 -53.49 -34.40 3.78
N GLY A 4 -53.52 -34.17 5.10
CA GLY A 4 -52.92 -32.99 5.73
C GLY A 4 -51.40 -32.97 5.66
N LEU A 5 -50.76 -34.15 5.81
CA LEU A 5 -49.31 -34.29 5.78
C LEU A 5 -48.70 -33.97 4.41
N ILE A 6 -49.43 -34.32 3.32
CA ILE A 6 -49.01 -34.04 1.94
C ILE A 6 -49.10 -32.55 1.63
N GLY A 7 -50.15 -31.87 2.12
CA GLY A 7 -50.30 -30.43 1.98
C GLY A 7 -49.19 -29.64 2.69
N THR A 8 -48.82 -30.07 3.90
CA THR A 8 -47.71 -29.44 4.64
C THR A 8 -46.35 -29.71 4.01
N LEU A 9 -46.11 -30.90 3.45
CA LEU A 9 -44.86 -31.19 2.72
C LEU A 9 -44.77 -30.38 1.42
N ALA A 10 -45.88 -30.28 0.68
CA ALA A 10 -45.93 -29.49 -0.55
C ALA A 10 -45.68 -28.00 -0.27
N LEU A 11 -46.25 -27.45 0.82
CA LEU A 11 -46.01 -26.08 1.24
C LEU A 11 -44.55 -25.85 1.68
N ALA A 12 -43.94 -26.81 2.38
CA ALA A 12 -42.54 -26.73 2.80
C ALA A 12 -41.57 -26.80 1.60
N ILE A 13 -41.83 -27.67 0.63
CA ILE A 13 -41.04 -27.79 -0.60
C ILE A 13 -41.18 -26.51 -1.45
N PHE A 14 -42.41 -26.00 -1.59
CA PHE A 14 -42.66 -24.76 -2.32
C PHE A 14 -42.04 -23.55 -1.62
N GLY A 15 -42.12 -23.48 -0.29
CA GLY A 15 -41.46 -22.45 0.51
C GLY A 15 -39.94 -22.46 0.37
N MET A 16 -39.31 -23.64 0.43
CA MET A 16 -37.87 -23.78 0.18
C MET A 16 -37.49 -23.42 -1.27
N ALA A 17 -38.31 -23.77 -2.26
CA ALA A 17 -38.06 -23.42 -3.65
C ALA A 17 -38.20 -21.91 -3.93
N VAL A 18 -39.18 -21.24 -3.30
CA VAL A 18 -39.39 -19.79 -3.42
C VAL A 18 -38.29 -19.03 -2.68
N ILE A 19 -37.94 -19.43 -1.46
CA ILE A 19 -36.81 -18.83 -0.72
C ILE A 19 -35.52 -19.05 -1.49
N GLY A 20 -35.27 -20.27 -1.98
CA GLY A 20 -34.14 -20.62 -2.84
C GLY A 20 -34.08 -19.75 -4.10
N SER A 21 -35.19 -19.60 -4.83
CA SER A 21 -35.27 -18.72 -6.00
C SER A 21 -34.99 -17.25 -5.64
N ILE A 22 -35.54 -16.72 -4.55
CA ILE A 22 -35.28 -15.34 -4.13
C ILE A 22 -33.80 -15.17 -3.73
N THR A 23 -33.19 -16.14 -3.04
CA THR A 23 -31.76 -16.10 -2.70
C THR A 23 -30.84 -16.27 -3.92
N THR A 24 -31.25 -17.04 -4.93
CA THR A 24 -30.45 -17.24 -6.16
C THR A 24 -30.52 -15.98 -7.05
N ASN A 25 -31.69 -15.32 -7.13
CA ASN A 25 -31.85 -14.03 -7.82
C ASN A 25 -31.19 -12.84 -7.08
N LEU A 26 -30.82 -13.00 -5.79
CA LEU A 26 -29.97 -12.04 -5.06
C LEU A 26 -28.47 -12.38 -5.14
N ALA A 27 -28.13 -13.62 -5.51
CA ALA A 27 -26.75 -14.09 -5.64
C ALA A 27 -26.22 -13.97 -7.08
N GLU A 28 -27.09 -13.79 -8.08
CA GLU A 28 -26.71 -13.41 -9.44
C GLU A 28 -26.82 -11.90 -9.61
N VAL A 29 -25.92 -11.18 -8.92
CA VAL A 29 -25.31 -10.04 -9.59
C VAL A 29 -24.38 -10.68 -10.61
N GLU A 30 -24.88 -10.85 -11.84
CA GLU A 30 -24.03 -10.99 -13.01
C GLU A 30 -23.06 -9.79 -12.98
N VAL A 31 -21.88 -10.04 -12.42
CA VAL A 31 -20.70 -9.27 -12.77
C VAL A 31 -20.36 -9.72 -14.19
N GLU A 32 -21.14 -9.22 -15.16
CA GLU A 32 -20.57 -8.77 -16.41
C GLU A 32 -19.23 -8.12 -16.03
N PRO A 33 -18.08 -8.50 -16.60
CA PRO A 33 -16.91 -7.67 -16.50
C PRO A 33 -17.23 -6.45 -17.37
N ALA A 34 -18.07 -5.57 -16.84
CA ALA A 34 -17.88 -4.18 -17.04
C ALA A 34 -16.44 -3.98 -16.56
N GLU A 35 -15.55 -3.94 -17.55
CA GLU A 35 -14.37 -3.11 -17.56
C GLU A 35 -14.82 -1.65 -17.34
N VAL A 36 -15.57 -1.39 -16.27
CA VAL A 36 -15.26 -0.28 -15.40
C VAL A 36 -13.89 -0.69 -14.86
N ALA A 37 -12.88 -0.42 -15.67
CA ALA A 37 -11.83 0.41 -15.18
C ALA A 37 -12.53 1.53 -14.38
N VAL A 38 -12.77 1.24 -13.10
CA VAL A 38 -12.55 2.23 -12.06
C VAL A 38 -11.05 2.46 -12.21
N VAL A 39 -10.69 3.20 -13.27
CA VAL A 39 -9.70 4.23 -13.17
C VAL A 39 -10.22 4.97 -11.96
N GLU A 40 -9.73 4.56 -10.78
CA GLU A 40 -9.68 5.41 -9.63
C GLU A 40 -9.04 6.64 -10.25
N LYS A 41 -9.88 7.62 -10.61
CA LYS A 41 -9.42 8.87 -11.19
C LYS A 41 -8.74 9.46 -9.99
N VAL A 42 -7.47 9.09 -9.81
CA VAL A 42 -6.61 9.58 -8.74
C VAL A 42 -6.81 11.07 -8.85
N PRO A 43 -7.46 11.71 -7.87
CA PRO A 43 -7.90 13.07 -8.07
C PRO A 43 -6.65 13.85 -8.41
N THR A 44 -6.62 14.44 -9.61
CA THR A 44 -5.39 15.07 -10.13
C THR A 44 -4.95 16.23 -9.26
N ASP A 45 -5.88 16.74 -8.43
CA ASP A 45 -5.69 17.85 -7.49
C ASP A 45 -5.67 17.36 -6.03
N THR A 46 -4.90 16.32 -5.72
CA THR A 46 -4.71 15.87 -4.33
C THR A 46 -3.27 16.02 -3.85
N LEU A 47 -3.12 16.68 -2.69
CA LEU A 47 -1.90 16.69 -1.92
C LEU A 47 -1.87 15.44 -1.03
N ARG A 48 -0.83 14.62 -1.19
CA ARG A 48 -0.55 13.44 -0.37
C ARG A 48 0.82 13.60 0.26
N LEU A 49 0.85 13.43 1.57
CA LEU A 49 2.06 13.52 2.36
C LEU A 49 2.11 12.38 3.37
N PHE A 50 3.31 11.93 3.68
CA PHE A 50 3.54 11.11 4.86
C PHE A 50 3.68 11.98 6.09
N LEU A 51 2.94 11.67 7.14
CA LEU A 51 3.18 12.19 8.47
C LEU A 51 3.86 11.08 9.27
N VAL A 52 5.12 11.27 9.62
CA VAL A 52 5.94 10.24 10.30
C VAL A 52 6.68 10.87 11.47
N GLY A 53 6.92 10.11 12.53
CA GLY A 53 7.73 10.52 13.68
C GLY A 53 8.61 9.37 14.12
N ASP A 54 9.42 9.59 15.15
CA ASP A 54 10.15 8.53 15.83
C ASP A 54 11.11 7.77 14.88
N THR A 55 11.74 8.53 13.98
CA THR A 55 12.65 7.99 12.95
C THR A 55 14.12 8.12 13.36
N GLY A 56 14.42 8.24 14.65
CA GLY A 56 15.73 8.65 15.15
C GLY A 56 16.83 7.60 15.16
N GLY A 57 16.48 6.34 14.96
CA GLY A 57 17.43 5.23 14.82
C GLY A 57 18.29 4.94 16.04
N LEU A 58 19.55 4.65 15.82
CA LEU A 58 20.47 4.22 16.89
C LEU A 58 21.63 5.21 17.03
N PRO A 59 22.16 5.44 18.24
CA PRO A 59 23.33 6.28 18.43
C PRO A 59 24.62 5.62 17.94
N ILE A 60 24.59 4.31 17.68
CA ILE A 60 25.72 3.52 17.20
C ILE A 60 25.58 3.20 15.72
N TYR A 61 26.71 3.18 15.02
CA TYR A 61 26.78 2.76 13.61
C TYR A 61 26.10 1.39 13.42
N PRO A 62 25.23 1.22 12.41
CA PRO A 62 25.03 2.07 11.22
C PRO A 62 23.97 3.16 11.37
N TYR A 63 23.63 3.56 12.60
CA TYR A 63 22.71 4.64 12.98
C TYR A 63 21.21 4.41 12.69
N TYR A 64 20.84 3.24 12.18
CA TYR A 64 19.44 2.87 11.96
C TYR A 64 19.14 1.46 12.50
N SER A 65 17.87 1.20 12.77
CA SER A 65 17.35 -0.10 13.18
C SER A 65 16.80 -0.89 11.99
N TYR A 66 16.69 -2.21 12.14
CA TYR A 66 16.04 -3.05 11.13
C TYR A 66 14.60 -2.60 10.83
N ALA A 67 13.85 -2.23 11.87
CA ALA A 67 12.47 -1.75 11.73
C ALA A 67 12.39 -0.50 10.85
N GLN A 68 13.28 0.49 11.05
CA GLN A 68 13.32 1.68 10.20
C GLN A 68 13.57 1.35 8.74
N LYS A 69 14.45 0.38 8.45
CA LYS A 69 14.73 -0.06 7.08
C LYS A 69 13.49 -0.68 6.42
N VAL A 70 12.73 -1.48 7.17
CA VAL A 70 11.48 -2.09 6.68
C VAL A 70 10.43 -1.03 6.43
N VAL A 71 10.22 -0.11 7.37
CA VAL A 71 9.25 1.00 7.23
C VAL A 71 9.62 1.89 6.05
N ALA A 72 10.90 2.27 5.91
CA ALA A 72 11.37 3.06 4.78
C ALA A 72 11.09 2.39 3.43
N LYS A 73 11.24 1.06 3.34
CA LYS A 73 10.93 0.30 2.13
C LYS A 73 9.43 0.30 1.82
N SER A 74 8.58 0.18 2.83
CA SER A 74 7.13 0.26 2.66
C SER A 74 6.68 1.67 2.24
N MET A 75 7.25 2.71 2.85
CA MET A 75 7.01 4.11 2.47
C MET A 75 7.46 4.38 1.02
N GLU A 76 8.60 3.85 0.58
CA GLU A 76 9.08 3.93 -0.81
C GLU A 76 8.06 3.34 -1.79
N ASN A 77 7.59 2.12 -1.53
CA ASN A 77 6.61 1.46 -2.41
C ASN A 77 5.28 2.24 -2.45
N MET A 78 4.79 2.71 -1.30
CA MET A 78 3.56 3.49 -1.22
C MET A 78 3.70 4.87 -1.86
N ALA A 79 4.86 5.51 -1.76
CA ALA A 79 5.15 6.77 -2.45
C ALA A 79 5.01 6.63 -3.96
N LEU A 80 5.54 5.54 -4.53
CA LEU A 80 5.51 5.26 -5.96
C LEU A 80 4.09 4.94 -6.45
N GLU A 81 3.35 4.13 -5.69
CA GLU A 81 1.98 3.74 -6.00
C GLU A 81 1.02 4.93 -5.90
N LYS A 82 1.06 5.64 -4.78
CA LYS A 82 0.11 6.71 -4.47
C LYS A 82 0.58 8.08 -4.93
N LYS A 83 1.76 8.23 -5.54
CA LYS A 83 2.32 9.53 -5.94
C LYS A 83 2.34 10.52 -4.76
N VAL A 84 2.95 10.11 -3.65
CA VAL A 84 3.11 10.98 -2.47
C VAL A 84 4.12 12.09 -2.79
N GLN A 85 3.84 13.33 -2.41
CA GLN A 85 4.67 14.49 -2.77
C GLN A 85 5.56 15.00 -1.63
N MET A 86 5.26 14.64 -0.37
CA MET A 86 5.96 15.19 0.79
C MET A 86 6.09 14.18 1.92
N VAL A 87 7.14 14.34 2.73
CA VAL A 87 7.27 13.72 4.04
C VAL A 87 7.38 14.83 5.07
N LEU A 88 6.46 14.84 6.04
CA LEU A 88 6.49 15.70 7.21
C LEU A 88 6.92 14.85 8.40
N ASN A 89 8.10 15.16 8.94
CA ASN A 89 8.58 14.51 10.15
C ASN A 89 8.14 15.30 11.40
N VAL A 90 7.50 14.65 12.36
CA VAL A 90 6.90 15.30 13.54
C VAL A 90 7.81 15.33 14.76
N GLY A 91 9.01 14.74 14.70
CA GLY A 91 9.97 14.79 15.81
C GLY A 91 10.79 13.53 15.95
N ASP A 92 11.67 13.55 16.94
CA ASP A 92 12.55 12.41 17.27
C ASP A 92 13.35 11.93 16.05
N ASN A 93 13.89 12.93 15.33
CA ASN A 93 14.61 12.74 14.07
C ASN A 93 15.92 11.99 14.24
N ILE A 94 16.58 12.12 15.40
CA ILE A 94 17.87 11.49 15.73
C ILE A 94 17.89 11.14 17.22
N TYR A 95 17.92 9.84 17.52
CA TYR A 95 17.96 9.33 18.89
C TYR A 95 19.39 9.25 19.44
N TYR A 96 19.60 9.28 20.76
CA TYR A 96 18.62 9.66 21.80
C TYR A 96 18.76 11.11 22.25
N THR A 97 19.89 11.75 21.92
CA THR A 97 20.29 13.06 22.43
C THR A 97 20.43 14.09 21.30
N GLY A 98 19.78 13.87 20.16
CA GLY A 98 19.94 14.73 18.99
C GLY A 98 21.37 14.71 18.44
N VAL A 99 21.76 15.78 17.75
CA VAL A 99 23.08 15.98 17.14
C VAL A 99 23.92 17.01 17.89
N SER A 100 25.24 16.89 17.76
CA SER A 100 26.15 17.90 18.34
C SER A 100 26.17 19.19 17.54
N ASP A 101 26.16 19.08 16.21
CA ASP A 101 26.36 20.16 15.25
C ASP A 101 25.88 19.75 13.86
N GLU A 102 25.90 20.68 12.91
CA GLU A 102 25.52 20.48 11.51
C GLU A 102 26.43 19.50 10.74
N TYR A 103 27.58 19.15 11.30
CA TYR A 103 28.53 18.21 10.72
C TYR A 103 28.45 16.81 11.34
N ASP A 104 27.44 16.53 12.18
CA ASP A 104 27.25 15.21 12.79
C ASP A 104 27.16 14.12 11.71
N SER A 105 27.93 13.05 11.92
CA SER A 105 28.02 11.93 10.96
C SER A 105 26.66 11.25 10.70
N ARG A 106 25.71 11.36 11.63
CA ARG A 106 24.36 10.80 11.52
C ARG A 106 23.52 11.46 10.42
N PHE A 107 23.83 12.69 10.00
CA PHE A 107 23.18 13.32 8.84
C PHE A 107 23.65 12.75 7.49
N ARG A 108 24.89 12.27 7.41
CA ARG A 108 25.55 11.92 6.14
C ARG A 108 25.55 10.43 5.85
N TYR A 109 24.93 9.61 6.69
CA TYR A 109 25.03 8.16 6.51
C TYR A 109 24.38 7.74 5.18
N PRO A 110 25.10 6.98 4.33
CA PRO A 110 24.64 6.70 2.98
C PRO A 110 23.45 5.73 2.99
N HIS A 111 22.24 6.27 2.89
CA HIS A 111 21.09 5.57 2.31
C HIS A 111 21.35 5.11 0.84
N GLN A 112 22.45 5.58 0.23
CA GLN A 112 22.73 5.54 -1.20
C GLN A 112 23.54 4.35 -1.74
N LYS A 113 23.83 3.29 -0.97
CA LYS A 113 24.47 2.09 -1.57
C LYS A 113 23.51 1.13 -2.30
N ARG A 114 22.22 1.51 -2.50
CA ARG A 114 21.20 0.58 -3.02
C ARG A 114 20.37 1.03 -4.23
N GLN A 115 20.76 2.10 -4.94
CA GLN A 115 20.10 2.48 -6.21
C GLN A 115 21.01 2.52 -7.44
N LYS A 116 22.28 2.10 -7.36
CA LYS A 116 23.08 1.80 -8.56
C LYS A 116 22.96 0.34 -8.95
N LYS A 117 21.80 -0.05 -9.50
CA LYS A 117 21.76 -1.12 -10.52
C LYS A 117 21.58 -0.42 -11.86
N VAL A 118 22.68 0.13 -12.37
CA VAL A 118 22.79 0.47 -13.79
C VAL A 118 22.59 -0.86 -14.52
N GLN A 119 21.49 -0.98 -15.26
CA GLN A 119 21.35 -2.09 -16.20
C GLN A 119 22.53 -1.98 -17.18
N PRO A 120 23.26 -3.06 -17.47
CA PRO A 120 24.34 -3.01 -18.43
C PRO A 120 23.75 -2.63 -19.80
N THR A 121 23.90 -1.37 -20.20
CA THR A 121 23.62 -0.95 -21.57
C THR A 121 24.85 -1.29 -22.41
N THR A 122 24.64 -2.01 -23.50
CA THR A 122 25.69 -2.48 -24.42
C THR A 122 26.35 -1.37 -25.23
N ASN A 123 26.02 -0.10 -24.99
CA ASN A 123 26.51 1.03 -25.77
C ASN A 123 27.09 2.11 -24.85
N LYS A 124 28.38 2.44 -25.05
CA LYS A 124 29.16 3.34 -24.20
C LYS A 124 28.86 4.83 -24.42
N ASP A 125 28.12 5.18 -25.47
CA ASP A 125 27.97 6.57 -25.93
C ASP A 125 26.61 7.22 -25.65
N GLN A 126 25.72 6.55 -24.89
CA GLN A 126 24.46 7.15 -24.44
C GLN A 126 24.37 7.18 -22.91
N ARG A 127 25.17 8.07 -22.30
CA ARG A 127 24.91 8.52 -20.93
C ARG A 127 24.03 9.77 -20.99
N VAL A 128 22.72 9.56 -21.00
CA VAL A 128 21.78 10.62 -20.63
C VAL A 128 21.67 10.57 -19.11
N GLU A 129 22.26 11.53 -18.43
CA GLU A 129 22.07 11.72 -17.00
C GLU A 129 20.64 12.23 -16.77
N GLN A 130 19.70 11.29 -16.61
CA GLN A 130 18.36 11.62 -16.19
C GLN A 130 18.34 11.68 -14.66
N TYR A 131 18.31 12.90 -14.13
CA TYR A 131 18.14 13.18 -12.71
C TYR A 131 16.68 12.91 -12.35
N ALA A 132 16.47 12.01 -11.39
CA ALA A 132 15.21 11.82 -10.66
C ALA A 132 15.47 12.11 -9.19
#